data_AF-A0A8W8ID55-F1
#
_entry.id   AF-A0A8W8ID55-F1
#
_cell.length_a   1.000
_cell.length_b   1.000
_cell.length_c   1.000
_cell.angle_alpha   90.00
_cell.angle_beta   90.00
_cell.angle_gamma   90.00
#
_symmetry.space_group_name_H-M   'P 1'
#
loop_
_entity.id
_entity.type
_entity.pdbx_description
1 polymer ?
#
loop_
_entity_poly.entity_id
_entity_poly.type
_entity_poly.pdbx_seq_one_letter_code
_entity_poly.pdbx_strand_id
1 'polypeptide(L)'
;ITQYQHSSGQRRVRVTTLARNWADASTNIQHIAAGFDQEAAAVLMARTAVFRAETDDGPDVLRWLDRMLIRLCQKFGDYQKDDPNSFRFSENFSLYPQFMFHLRRSQFLQVFNNSPDETSYYRHMLNVEDLTQSLIMIQPILYAYSFNGTPEPVLLDTSSIQPDRILLMDTFFQIVLYHGETIAQWRKQGYQDQPEYENFKQLLNAPVDDAQEILQTRFPMPRYIDTEHDGSQSRFLLSRVNPSQTHNNMYGWGQDGGAAVLTDDVSLQVFMEHLKKLAVSSSS
;
A
#
# COMPACT_ATOMS: atom_id res chain seq x y z
N ILE A 1 24.73 19.95 -3.56
CA ILE A 1 24.52 21.40 -3.78
C ILE A 1 23.59 21.53 -4.97
N THR A 2 22.50 22.28 -4.86
CA THR A 2 21.53 22.49 -5.95
C THR A 2 21.49 23.98 -6.29
N GLN A 3 21.92 24.34 -7.50
CA GLN A 3 21.85 25.70 -8.01
C GLN A 3 20.65 25.82 -8.94
N TYR A 4 19.83 26.85 -8.75
CA TYR A 4 18.60 27.02 -9.53
C TYR A 4 18.21 28.49 -9.67
N GLN A 5 17.33 28.76 -10.64
CA GLN A 5 16.68 30.06 -10.77
C GLN A 5 15.37 30.02 -9.99
N HIS A 6 15.22 30.91 -9.03
CA HIS A 6 13.97 31.06 -8.29
C HIS A 6 12.92 31.77 -9.15
N SER A 7 11.63 31.60 -8.85
CA SER A 7 10.52 32.25 -9.57
C SER A 7 10.60 33.79 -9.53
N SER A 8 11.30 34.36 -8.56
CA SER A 8 11.62 35.80 -8.50
C SER A 8 12.74 36.25 -9.46
N GLY A 9 13.29 35.35 -10.26
CA GLY A 9 14.40 35.60 -11.20
C GLY A 9 15.81 35.49 -10.58
N GLN A 10 15.92 35.45 -9.25
CA GLN A 10 17.21 35.33 -8.55
C GLN A 10 17.85 33.95 -8.77
N ARG A 11 19.18 33.93 -8.94
CA ARG A 11 19.97 32.69 -8.82
C ARG A 11 20.14 32.35 -7.34
N ARG A 12 19.73 31.15 -6.95
CA ARG A 12 19.83 30.64 -5.58
C ARG A 12 20.64 29.35 -5.53
N VAL A 13 21.25 29.10 -4.37
CA VAL A 13 22.01 27.88 -4.10
C VAL A 13 21.47 27.26 -2.81
N ARG A 14 20.97 26.02 -2.89
CA ARG A 14 20.61 25.21 -1.72
C ARG A 14 21.74 24.24 -1.41
N VAL A 15 22.27 24.31 -0.20
CA VAL A 15 23.34 23.44 0.30
C VAL A 15 22.79 22.59 1.44
N THR A 16 22.87 21.27 1.29
CA THR A 16 22.53 20.30 2.33
C THR A 16 23.77 19.43 2.54
N THR A 17 24.28 19.38 3.77
CA THR A 17 25.39 18.52 4.18
C THR A 17 24.87 17.53 5.20
N LEU A 18 25.12 16.24 4.95
CA LEU A 18 24.71 15.14 5.84
C LEU A 18 25.95 14.40 6.33
N ALA A 19 25.88 13.83 7.52
CA ALA A 19 26.89 12.94 8.07
C ALA A 19 26.22 11.65 8.57
N ARG A 20 26.89 10.52 8.42
CA ARG A 20 26.51 9.21 8.95
C ARG A 20 27.75 8.51 9.48
N ASN A 21 27.57 7.71 10.52
CA ASN A 21 28.67 6.97 11.12
C ASN A 21 29.06 5.80 10.21
N TRP A 22 30.36 5.57 10.06
CA TRP A 22 30.87 4.33 9.49
C TRP A 22 30.72 3.21 10.52
N ALA A 23 30.39 2.01 10.06
CA ALA A 23 30.31 0.82 10.89
C ALA A 23 30.96 -0.36 10.16
N ASP A 24 31.80 -1.11 10.87
CA ASP A 24 32.37 -2.35 10.37
C ASP A 24 31.32 -3.46 10.51
N ALA A 25 30.89 -4.02 9.37
CA ALA A 25 29.85 -5.04 9.34
C ALA A 25 30.23 -6.34 10.06
N SER A 26 31.53 -6.61 10.26
CA SER A 26 31.98 -7.81 10.98
C SER A 26 31.75 -7.73 12.48
N THR A 27 31.72 -6.52 13.04
CA THR A 27 31.64 -6.27 14.49
C THR A 27 30.37 -5.53 14.91
N ASN A 28 29.76 -4.76 14.00
CA ASN A 28 28.68 -3.82 14.31
C ASN A 28 27.45 -4.00 13.41
N ILE A 29 27.16 -5.24 12.98
CA ILE A 29 25.99 -5.53 12.13
C ILE A 29 24.67 -5.08 12.77
N GLN A 30 24.56 -5.16 14.10
CA GLN A 30 23.39 -4.69 14.85
C GLN A 30 23.20 -3.18 14.73
N HIS A 31 24.27 -2.38 14.77
CA HIS A 31 24.20 -0.94 14.58
C HIS A 31 23.77 -0.58 13.15
N ILE A 32 24.22 -1.36 12.15
CA ILE A 32 23.78 -1.20 10.76
C ILE A 32 22.29 -1.52 10.62
N ALA A 33 21.84 -2.63 11.20
CA ALA A 33 20.43 -3.05 11.17
C ALA A 33 19.51 -2.03 11.89
N ALA A 34 19.95 -1.48 13.03
CA ALA A 34 19.21 -0.46 13.76
C ALA A 34 19.04 0.85 12.96
N GLY A 35 19.95 1.14 12.03
CA GLY A 35 19.87 2.31 11.14
C GLY A 35 19.05 2.09 9.87
N PHE A 36 18.40 0.93 9.70
CA PHE A 36 17.59 0.64 8.53
C PHE A 36 16.25 1.37 8.58
N ASP A 37 15.99 2.15 7.53
CA ASP A 37 14.70 2.81 7.29
C ASP A 37 13.95 2.01 6.21
N GLN A 38 13.01 1.18 6.65
CA GLN A 38 12.24 0.30 5.75
C GLN A 38 11.37 1.06 4.75
N GLU A 39 10.87 2.24 5.12
CA GLU A 39 10.02 3.05 4.25
C GLU A 39 10.85 3.64 3.11
N ALA A 40 11.98 4.28 3.45
CA ALA A 40 12.90 4.82 2.45
C ALA A 40 13.50 3.72 1.58
N ALA A 41 13.83 2.57 2.16
CA ALA A 41 14.32 1.42 1.41
C ALA A 41 13.28 0.88 0.43
N ALA A 42 12.00 0.80 0.84
CA ALA A 42 10.92 0.34 -0.03
C ALA A 42 10.74 1.26 -1.24
N VAL A 43 10.75 2.59 -1.04
CA VAL A 43 10.63 3.57 -2.13
C VAL A 43 11.85 3.52 -3.07
N LEU A 44 13.06 3.45 -2.53
CA LEU A 44 14.27 3.33 -3.36
C LEU A 44 14.29 2.03 -4.17
N MET A 45 13.83 0.93 -3.58
CA MET A 45 13.70 -0.36 -4.25
C MET A 45 12.61 -0.33 -5.32
N ALA A 46 11.48 0.33 -5.07
CA ALA A 46 10.43 0.55 -6.06
C ALA A 46 10.94 1.35 -7.27
N ARG A 47 11.66 2.45 -7.03
CA ARG A 47 12.29 3.24 -8.11
C ARG A 47 13.30 2.44 -8.92
N THR A 48 14.10 1.62 -8.24
CA THR A 48 15.06 0.72 -8.89
C THR A 48 14.35 -0.35 -9.72
N ALA A 49 13.25 -0.92 -9.21
CA ALA A 49 12.44 -1.91 -9.92
C ALA A 49 11.79 -1.30 -11.16
N VAL A 50 11.23 -0.09 -11.05
CA VAL A 50 10.64 0.65 -12.17
C VAL A 50 11.68 0.97 -13.23
N PHE A 51 12.87 1.44 -12.85
CA PHE A 51 13.97 1.70 -13.77
C PHE A 51 14.40 0.42 -14.51
N ARG A 52 14.53 -0.71 -13.81
CA ARG A 52 14.82 -2.01 -14.44
C ARG A 52 13.72 -2.43 -15.42
N ALA A 53 12.46 -2.17 -15.08
CA ALA A 53 11.31 -2.51 -15.93
C ALA A 53 11.17 -1.62 -17.18
N GLU A 54 12.11 -0.70 -17.43
CA GLU A 54 12.25 -0.01 -18.73
C GLU A 54 13.04 -0.85 -19.74
N THR A 55 13.93 -1.73 -19.28
CA THR A 55 14.80 -2.55 -20.15
C THR A 55 14.53 -4.04 -20.04
N ASP A 56 14.25 -4.53 -18.82
CA ASP A 56 14.09 -5.94 -18.50
C ASP A 56 12.62 -6.35 -18.61
N ASP A 57 12.36 -7.63 -18.87
CA ASP A 57 10.99 -8.16 -18.90
C ASP A 57 10.39 -8.20 -17.48
N GLY A 58 9.08 -7.96 -17.37
CA GLY A 58 8.35 -7.85 -16.11
C GLY A 58 8.60 -9.02 -15.14
N PRO A 59 8.46 -10.29 -15.57
CA PRO A 59 8.75 -11.46 -14.74
C PRO A 59 10.17 -11.51 -14.17
N ASP A 60 11.16 -11.01 -14.90
CA ASP A 60 12.55 -11.00 -14.44
C ASP A 60 12.80 -9.94 -13.38
N VAL A 61 12.17 -8.77 -13.51
CA VAL A 61 12.17 -7.73 -12.47
C VAL A 61 11.52 -8.24 -11.19
N LEU A 62 10.41 -8.97 -11.29
CA LEU A 62 9.74 -9.57 -10.12
C LEU A 62 10.62 -10.62 -9.43
N ARG A 63 11.25 -11.52 -10.20
CA ARG A 63 12.21 -12.51 -9.66
C ARG A 63 13.38 -11.84 -8.99
N TRP A 64 13.89 -10.74 -9.56
CA TRP A 64 14.95 -9.94 -8.94
C TRP A 64 14.48 -9.35 -7.61
N LEU A 65 13.29 -8.75 -7.57
CA LEU A 65 12.72 -8.16 -6.36
C LEU A 65 12.54 -9.20 -5.25
N ASP A 66 11.95 -10.35 -5.59
CA ASP A 66 11.75 -11.47 -4.66
C ASP A 66 13.10 -12.00 -4.13
N ARG A 67 14.12 -12.12 -4.99
CA ARG A 67 15.49 -12.52 -4.58
C ARG A 67 16.14 -11.50 -3.64
N MET A 68 15.96 -10.20 -3.87
CA MET A 68 16.51 -9.17 -2.97
C MET A 68 15.83 -9.22 -1.60
N LEU A 69 14.52 -9.42 -1.57
CA LEU A 69 13.77 -9.60 -0.33
C LEU A 69 14.23 -10.83 0.45
N ILE A 70 14.37 -11.99 -0.22
CA ILE A 70 14.84 -13.23 0.44
C ILE A 70 16.22 -13.02 1.05
N ARG A 71 17.16 -12.37 0.32
CA ARG A 71 18.51 -12.08 0.84
C ARG A 71 18.48 -11.15 2.04
N LEU A 72 17.58 -10.17 2.06
CA LEU A 72 17.39 -9.29 3.22
C LEU A 72 16.91 -10.10 4.43
N CYS A 73 15.90 -10.97 4.24
CA CYS A 73 15.39 -11.86 5.27
C CYS A 73 16.46 -12.82 5.81
N GLN A 74 17.25 -13.43 4.93
CA GLN A 74 18.34 -14.33 5.32
C GLN A 74 19.44 -13.62 6.13
N LYS A 75 19.70 -12.34 5.84
CA LYS A 75 20.79 -11.60 6.46
C LYS A 75 20.41 -10.93 7.78
N PHE A 76 19.17 -10.44 7.90
CA PHE A 76 18.72 -9.62 9.02
C PHE A 76 17.54 -10.22 9.79
N GLY A 77 16.99 -11.36 9.36
CA GLY A 77 15.98 -12.10 10.09
C GLY A 77 16.60 -13.02 11.13
N ASP A 78 15.91 -13.19 12.25
CA ASP A 78 16.26 -14.18 13.28
C ASP A 78 15.45 -15.46 13.02
N TYR A 79 16.14 -16.59 12.88
CA TYR A 79 15.49 -17.87 12.63
C TYR A 79 16.37 -19.06 13.00
N GLN A 80 15.72 -20.19 13.24
CA GLN A 80 16.33 -21.52 13.25
C GLN A 80 16.28 -22.08 11.83
N LYS A 81 17.40 -22.69 11.41
CA LYS A 81 17.54 -23.27 10.08
C LYS A 81 16.45 -24.33 9.85
N ASP A 82 15.84 -24.28 8.66
CA ASP A 82 14.80 -25.21 8.22
C ASP A 82 13.51 -25.21 9.10
N ASP A 83 13.32 -24.22 10.00
CA ASP A 83 12.08 -24.01 10.75
C ASP A 83 11.43 -22.65 10.40
N PRO A 84 10.44 -22.62 9.49
CA PRO A 84 9.79 -21.37 9.06
C PRO A 84 9.01 -20.65 10.18
N ASN A 85 8.58 -21.36 11.22
CA ASN A 85 7.81 -20.77 12.32
C ASN A 85 8.69 -19.96 13.29
N SER A 86 9.99 -20.25 13.30
CA SER A 86 10.97 -19.51 14.08
C SER A 86 11.29 -18.13 13.52
N PHE A 87 10.97 -17.86 12.26
CA PHE A 87 11.36 -16.61 11.58
C PHE A 87 10.73 -15.38 12.23
N ARG A 88 11.58 -14.44 12.63
CA ARG A 88 11.21 -13.13 13.19
C ARG A 88 11.99 -12.01 12.51
N PHE A 89 11.34 -10.85 12.44
CA PHE A 89 11.98 -9.59 12.12
C PHE A 89 11.87 -8.64 13.31
N SER A 90 12.86 -7.76 13.42
CA SER A 90 12.77 -6.57 14.28
C SER A 90 11.80 -5.55 13.69
N GLU A 91 11.33 -4.61 14.52
CA GLU A 91 10.33 -3.61 14.13
C GLU A 91 10.76 -2.76 12.93
N ASN A 92 12.06 -2.49 12.80
CA ASN A 92 12.62 -1.71 11.69
C ASN A 92 12.52 -2.42 10.32
N PHE A 93 12.23 -3.72 10.30
CA PHE A 93 12.15 -4.53 9.07
C PHE A 93 10.76 -5.16 8.85
N SER A 94 9.87 -5.09 9.83
CA SER A 94 8.63 -5.88 9.85
C SER A 94 7.64 -5.51 8.72
N LEU A 95 7.62 -4.25 8.28
CA LEU A 95 6.75 -3.76 7.21
C LEU A 95 7.37 -3.94 5.82
N TYR A 96 8.69 -4.09 5.73
CA TYR A 96 9.38 -4.17 4.44
C TYR A 96 8.84 -5.30 3.53
N PRO A 97 8.61 -6.55 4.01
CA PRO A 97 7.96 -7.59 3.20
C PRO A 97 6.57 -7.21 2.71
N GLN A 98 5.79 -6.48 3.52
CA GLN A 98 4.46 -6.02 3.15
C GLN A 98 4.54 -4.99 2.01
N PHE A 99 5.47 -4.04 2.07
CA PHE A 99 5.71 -3.11 0.96
C PHE A 99 6.10 -3.84 -0.32
N MET A 100 6.96 -4.86 -0.23
CA MET A 100 7.35 -5.66 -1.40
C MET A 100 6.18 -6.47 -1.98
N PHE A 101 5.29 -6.96 -1.13
CA PHE A 101 4.06 -7.65 -1.55
C PHE A 101 3.12 -6.73 -2.33
N HIS A 102 2.92 -5.50 -1.89
CA HIS A 102 2.08 -4.55 -2.62
C HIS A 102 2.78 -4.05 -3.89
N LEU A 103 4.09 -3.75 -3.82
CA LEU A 103 4.89 -3.31 -4.96
C LEU A 103 4.86 -4.32 -6.13
N ARG A 104 5.09 -5.61 -5.87
CA ARG A 104 5.14 -6.66 -6.91
C ARG A 104 3.81 -6.87 -7.64
N ARG A 105 2.70 -6.45 -7.03
CA ARG A 105 1.34 -6.51 -7.58
C ARG A 105 0.85 -5.16 -8.12
N SER A 106 1.61 -4.08 -7.87
CA SER A 106 1.22 -2.75 -8.28
C SER A 106 1.28 -2.58 -9.80
N GLN A 107 0.53 -1.59 -10.29
CA GLN A 107 0.54 -1.18 -11.70
C GLN A 107 1.90 -0.65 -12.20
N PHE A 108 2.87 -0.45 -11.32
CA PHE A 108 4.24 -0.11 -11.71
C PHE A 108 4.96 -1.28 -12.40
N LEU A 109 4.67 -2.51 -11.95
CA LEU A 109 5.32 -3.74 -12.40
C LEU A 109 4.36 -4.68 -13.13
N GLN A 110 3.09 -4.76 -12.70
CA GLN A 110 2.04 -5.53 -13.36
C GLN A 110 1.23 -4.62 -14.29
N VAL A 111 1.64 -4.54 -15.55
CA VAL A 111 1.06 -3.59 -16.53
C VAL A 111 -0.18 -4.13 -17.26
N PHE A 112 -0.64 -5.34 -16.94
CA PHE A 112 -1.88 -5.87 -17.48
C PHE A 112 -3.05 -4.92 -17.15
N ASN A 113 -3.96 -4.74 -18.11
CA ASN A 113 -5.11 -3.82 -18.00
C ASN A 113 -4.73 -2.33 -17.82
N ASN A 114 -3.50 -1.94 -18.15
CA ASN A 114 -3.07 -0.55 -18.30
C ASN A 114 -2.57 -0.33 -19.73
N SER A 115 -2.78 0.88 -20.25
CA SER A 115 -2.10 1.33 -21.46
C SER A 115 -0.61 1.63 -21.19
N PRO A 116 0.24 1.61 -22.24
CA PRO A 116 1.64 2.05 -22.11
C PRO A 116 1.78 3.49 -21.56
N ASP A 117 0.88 4.38 -21.96
CA ASP A 117 0.87 5.78 -21.53
C ASP A 117 0.50 5.92 -20.04
N GLU A 118 -0.52 5.19 -19.57
CA GLU A 118 -0.86 5.14 -18.15
C GLU A 118 0.30 4.60 -17.30
N THR A 119 0.93 3.52 -17.77
CA THR A 119 2.11 2.94 -17.10
C THR A 119 3.23 3.97 -17.00
N SER A 120 3.51 4.69 -18.08
CA SER A 120 4.54 5.74 -18.12
C SER A 120 4.21 6.88 -17.17
N TYR A 121 2.94 7.29 -17.11
CA TYR A 121 2.46 8.32 -16.18
C TYR A 121 2.64 7.89 -14.71
N TYR A 122 2.23 6.67 -14.35
CA TYR A 122 2.40 6.18 -12.98
C TYR A 122 3.88 6.11 -12.59
N ARG A 123 4.73 5.53 -13.45
CA ARG A 123 6.18 5.44 -13.21
C ARG A 123 6.84 6.82 -13.09
N HIS A 124 6.39 7.79 -13.89
CA HIS A 124 6.87 9.18 -13.79
C HIS A 124 6.59 9.76 -12.40
N MET A 125 5.34 9.65 -11.92
CA MET A 125 4.96 10.21 -10.62
C MET A 125 5.76 9.59 -9.47
N LEU A 126 5.96 8.26 -9.45
CA LEU A 126 6.76 7.59 -8.41
C LEU A 126 8.21 8.12 -8.33
N ASN A 127 8.77 8.57 -9.44
CA ASN A 127 10.15 9.08 -9.51
C ASN A 127 10.28 10.55 -9.10
N VAL A 128 9.19 11.32 -9.10
CA VAL A 128 9.19 12.76 -8.78
C VAL A 128 8.73 13.02 -7.35
N GLU A 129 7.86 12.18 -6.81
CA GLU A 129 7.23 12.39 -5.51
C GLU A 129 8.17 12.16 -4.31
N ASP A 130 7.73 12.57 -3.12
CA ASP A 130 8.46 12.34 -1.87
C ASP A 130 8.25 10.93 -1.29
N LEU A 131 8.82 10.69 -0.10
CA LEU A 131 8.70 9.41 0.61
C LEU A 131 7.24 9.06 0.89
N THR A 132 6.49 9.96 1.51
CA THR A 132 5.13 9.74 1.98
C THR A 132 4.19 9.44 0.82
N GLN A 133 4.22 10.26 -0.24
CA GLN A 133 3.38 10.04 -1.41
C GLN A 133 3.77 8.74 -2.16
N SER A 134 5.07 8.43 -2.23
CA SER A 134 5.54 7.18 -2.85
C SER A 134 5.10 5.93 -2.08
N LEU A 135 5.02 5.98 -0.75
CA LEU A 135 4.48 4.88 0.05
C LEU A 135 2.99 4.68 -0.22
N ILE A 136 2.20 5.75 -0.28
CA ILE A 136 0.76 5.70 -0.62
C ILE A 136 0.55 5.08 -2.00
N MET A 137 1.42 5.40 -2.96
CA MET A 137 1.39 4.77 -4.30
C MET A 137 1.68 3.26 -4.27
N ILE A 138 2.62 2.82 -3.44
CA ILE A 138 3.04 1.41 -3.35
C ILE A 138 1.98 0.60 -2.58
N GLN A 139 1.60 1.08 -1.40
CA GLN A 139 0.61 0.49 -0.52
C GLN A 139 -0.44 1.57 -0.19
N PRO A 140 -1.59 1.55 -0.89
CA PRO A 140 -2.70 2.46 -0.60
C PRO A 140 -3.12 2.41 0.86
N ILE A 141 -3.50 3.57 1.38
CA ILE A 141 -4.06 3.70 2.73
C ILE A 141 -5.57 3.52 2.69
N LEU A 142 -6.13 2.93 3.74
CA LEU A 142 -7.56 2.66 3.86
C LEU A 142 -8.03 3.13 5.24
N TYR A 143 -8.98 4.05 5.28
CA TYR A 143 -9.63 4.50 6.50
C TYR A 143 -11.05 3.96 6.58
N ALA A 144 -11.47 3.54 7.77
CA ALA A 144 -12.84 3.13 8.04
C ALA A 144 -13.56 4.15 8.92
N TYR A 145 -14.79 4.46 8.51
CA TYR A 145 -15.72 5.35 9.20
C TYR A 145 -16.92 4.52 9.60
N SER A 146 -17.26 4.57 10.89
CA SER A 146 -18.40 3.85 11.45
C SER A 146 -19.04 4.68 12.56
N PHE A 147 -20.20 4.25 13.06
CA PHE A 147 -20.80 4.89 14.24
C PHE A 147 -20.02 4.66 15.54
N ASN A 148 -19.09 3.70 15.56
CA ASN A 148 -18.46 3.20 16.77
C ASN A 148 -17.13 3.89 17.11
N GLY A 149 -16.82 5.04 16.52
CA GLY A 149 -15.60 5.77 16.85
C GLY A 149 -15.22 6.82 15.81
N THR A 150 -14.04 7.41 16.04
CA THR A 150 -13.38 8.28 15.07
C THR A 150 -12.86 7.46 13.87
N PRO A 151 -12.59 8.10 12.72
CA PRO A 151 -11.97 7.42 11.59
C PRO A 151 -10.69 6.69 12.01
N GLU A 152 -10.56 5.43 11.63
CA GLU A 152 -9.41 4.59 11.98
C GLU A 152 -8.74 4.01 10.73
N PRO A 153 -7.40 3.95 10.69
CA PRO A 153 -6.70 3.23 9.63
C PRO A 153 -6.95 1.72 9.76
N VAL A 154 -7.35 1.09 8.67
CA VAL A 154 -7.61 -0.35 8.60
C VAL A 154 -6.67 -1.03 7.61
N LEU A 155 -6.55 -2.34 7.71
CA LEU A 155 -5.73 -3.11 6.79
C LEU A 155 -6.30 -3.03 5.37
N LEU A 156 -5.43 -2.93 4.37
CA LEU A 156 -5.80 -2.98 2.96
C LEU A 156 -6.15 -4.43 2.56
N ASP A 157 -7.25 -4.94 3.10
CA ASP A 157 -7.64 -6.35 3.11
C ASP A 157 -9.15 -6.51 2.97
N THR A 158 -9.58 -7.60 2.34
CA THR A 158 -11.02 -7.92 2.15
C THR A 158 -11.82 -7.97 3.46
N SER A 159 -11.19 -8.37 4.57
CA SER A 159 -11.81 -8.37 5.90
C SER A 159 -12.23 -6.98 6.39
N SER A 160 -11.62 -5.91 5.88
CA SER A 160 -11.98 -4.53 6.25
C SER A 160 -13.21 -4.01 5.51
N ILE A 161 -13.70 -4.74 4.50
CA ILE A 161 -14.89 -4.37 3.73
C ILE A 161 -16.13 -4.90 4.47
N GLN A 162 -16.69 -4.06 5.33
CA GLN A 162 -17.83 -4.37 6.19
C GLN A 162 -19.10 -3.63 5.72
N PRO A 163 -20.31 -4.21 5.90
CA PRO A 163 -21.55 -3.63 5.40
C PRO A 163 -21.98 -2.35 6.13
N ASP A 164 -21.55 -2.17 7.38
CA ASP A 164 -21.93 -1.08 8.29
C ASP A 164 -20.89 0.05 8.35
N ARG A 165 -19.89 0.05 7.45
CA ARG A 165 -18.81 1.03 7.42
C ARG A 165 -18.73 1.76 6.08
N ILE A 166 -18.14 2.96 6.10
CA ILE A 166 -17.68 3.68 4.90
C ILE A 166 -16.17 3.57 4.87
N LEU A 167 -15.60 3.33 3.70
CA LEU A 167 -14.16 3.28 3.50
C LEU A 167 -13.70 4.45 2.63
N LEU A 168 -12.59 5.07 3.03
CA LEU A 168 -11.85 6.03 2.22
C LEU A 168 -10.51 5.40 1.84
N MET A 169 -10.34 5.03 0.58
CA MET A 169 -9.07 4.52 0.05
C MET A 169 -8.34 5.63 -0.71
N ASP A 170 -7.09 5.87 -0.35
CA ASP A 170 -6.21 6.76 -1.07
C ASP A 170 -5.06 5.96 -1.71
N THR A 171 -5.01 6.01 -3.04
CA THR A 171 -4.02 5.32 -3.89
C THR A 171 -2.98 6.28 -4.50
N PHE A 172 -2.91 7.52 -4.00
CA PHE A 172 -2.27 8.67 -4.63
C PHE A 172 -2.98 9.15 -5.90
N PHE A 173 -3.23 8.26 -6.86
CA PHE A 173 -3.83 8.59 -8.17
C PHE A 173 -5.36 8.70 -8.14
N GLN A 174 -5.99 8.00 -7.20
CA GLN A 174 -7.44 7.94 -7.03
C GLN A 174 -7.80 7.99 -5.55
N ILE A 175 -8.85 8.73 -5.24
CA ILE A 175 -9.53 8.74 -3.93
C ILE A 175 -10.85 8.01 -4.12
N VAL A 176 -11.03 6.90 -3.43
CA VAL A 176 -12.21 6.04 -3.55
C VAL A 176 -12.96 6.04 -2.23
N LEU A 177 -14.16 6.60 -2.25
CA LEU A 177 -15.16 6.49 -1.21
C LEU A 177 -16.03 5.26 -1.49
N TYR A 178 -16.09 4.32 -0.56
CA TYR A 178 -16.90 3.11 -0.67
C TYR A 178 -17.89 3.02 0.48
N HIS A 179 -19.19 2.95 0.15
CA HIS A 179 -20.25 2.71 1.12
C HIS A 179 -20.56 1.22 1.23
N GLY A 180 -20.45 0.65 2.43
CA GLY A 180 -20.90 -0.71 2.73
C GLY A 180 -22.39 -0.92 2.47
N GLU A 181 -22.82 -2.16 2.34
CA GLU A 181 -24.18 -2.53 1.92
C GLU A 181 -25.27 -1.83 2.75
N THR A 182 -25.19 -1.92 4.08
CA THR A 182 -26.17 -1.31 4.99
C THR A 182 -26.16 0.22 4.89
N ILE A 183 -24.98 0.83 4.82
CA ILE A 183 -24.83 2.27 4.65
C ILE A 183 -25.43 2.74 3.32
N ALA A 184 -25.18 2.01 2.24
CA ALA A 184 -25.72 2.31 0.92
C ALA A 184 -27.25 2.22 0.90
N GLN A 185 -27.82 1.21 1.56
CA GLN A 185 -29.28 1.08 1.71
C GLN A 185 -29.88 2.26 2.48
N TRP A 186 -29.29 2.66 3.62
CA TRP A 186 -29.75 3.82 4.39
C TRP A 186 -29.61 5.14 3.63
N ARG A 187 -28.52 5.33 2.88
CA ARG A 187 -28.32 6.50 2.01
C ARG A 187 -29.43 6.60 0.95
N LYS A 188 -29.80 5.48 0.33
CA LYS A 188 -30.89 5.39 -0.68
C LYS A 188 -32.27 5.63 -0.09
N GLN A 189 -32.49 5.25 1.17
CA GLN A 189 -33.75 5.48 1.89
C GLN A 189 -33.88 6.93 2.39
N GLY A 190 -32.84 7.76 2.27
CA GLY A 190 -32.90 9.18 2.62
C GLY A 190 -32.88 9.43 4.13
N TYR A 191 -32.32 8.51 4.93
CA TYR A 191 -32.24 8.71 6.38
C TYR A 191 -31.43 9.95 6.75
N GLN A 192 -30.42 10.31 5.97
CA GLN A 192 -29.62 11.52 6.17
C GLN A 192 -30.41 12.85 6.11
N ASP A 193 -31.61 12.84 5.52
CA ASP A 193 -32.45 14.03 5.37
C ASP A 193 -33.45 14.17 6.53
N GLN A 194 -33.57 13.16 7.38
CA GLN A 194 -34.46 13.15 8.53
C GLN A 194 -33.75 13.74 9.76
N PRO A 195 -34.40 14.64 10.53
CA PRO A 195 -33.80 15.27 11.69
C PRO A 195 -33.42 14.27 12.79
N GLU A 196 -34.07 13.11 12.86
CA GLU A 196 -33.77 12.05 13.82
C GLU A 196 -32.44 11.34 13.56
N TYR A 197 -31.89 11.42 12.34
CA TYR A 197 -30.69 10.71 11.90
C TYR A 197 -29.54 11.66 11.49
N GLU A 198 -29.41 12.79 12.19
CA GLU A 198 -28.33 13.76 11.97
C GLU A 198 -26.93 13.12 12.11
N ASN A 199 -26.79 12.13 13.00
CA ASN A 199 -25.56 11.35 13.14
C ASN A 199 -25.17 10.60 11.86
N PHE A 200 -26.15 10.06 11.11
CA PHE A 200 -25.88 9.38 9.84
C PHE A 200 -25.44 10.36 8.76
N LYS A 201 -26.03 11.57 8.73
CA LYS A 201 -25.58 12.66 7.86
C LYS A 201 -24.14 13.06 8.14
N GLN A 202 -23.76 13.18 9.42
CA GLN A 202 -22.38 13.45 9.82
C GLN A 202 -21.43 12.33 9.38
N LEU A 203 -21.82 11.05 9.54
CA LEU A 203 -21.04 9.90 9.09
C LEU A 203 -20.79 9.91 7.57
N LEU A 204 -21.79 10.29 6.77
CA LEU A 204 -21.64 10.40 5.31
C LEU A 204 -20.71 11.54 4.89
N ASN A 205 -20.72 12.66 5.62
CA ASN A 205 -19.93 13.84 5.29
C ASN A 205 -18.46 13.74 5.72
N ALA A 206 -18.17 13.11 6.86
CA ALA A 206 -16.81 13.01 7.40
C ALA A 206 -15.75 12.54 6.38
N PRO A 207 -15.94 11.42 5.66
CA PRO A 207 -14.94 10.99 4.67
C PRO A 207 -14.92 11.84 3.40
N VAL A 208 -15.98 12.60 3.11
CA VAL A 208 -16.00 13.57 2.00
C VAL A 208 -15.13 14.77 2.35
N ASP A 209 -15.22 15.27 3.58
CA ASP A 209 -14.39 16.38 4.06
C ASP A 209 -12.89 16.02 4.03
N ASP A 210 -12.54 14.83 4.53
CA ASP A 210 -11.16 14.31 4.50
C ASP A 210 -10.66 14.13 3.06
N ALA A 211 -11.52 13.63 2.15
CA ALA A 211 -11.18 13.52 0.73
C ALA A 211 -10.92 14.88 0.07
N GLN A 212 -11.70 15.91 0.43
CA GLN A 212 -11.52 17.27 -0.10
C GLN A 212 -10.18 17.88 0.31
N GLU A 213 -9.72 17.64 1.55
CA GLU A 213 -8.41 18.12 2.01
C GLU A 213 -7.27 17.54 1.15
N ILE A 214 -7.34 16.25 0.83
CA ILE A 214 -6.35 15.58 -0.03
C ILE A 214 -6.42 16.14 -1.46
N LEU A 215 -7.63 16.34 -2.00
CA LEU A 215 -7.84 16.86 -3.36
C LEU A 215 -7.29 18.28 -3.55
N GLN A 216 -7.32 19.12 -2.52
CA GLN A 216 -6.85 20.50 -2.59
C GLN A 216 -5.33 20.63 -2.54
N THR A 217 -4.64 19.65 -1.95
CA THR A 217 -3.20 19.74 -1.67
C THR A 217 -2.35 18.92 -2.63
N ARG A 218 -2.88 17.81 -3.17
CA ARG A 218 -2.13 16.89 -4.03
C ARG A 218 -2.04 17.38 -5.48
N PHE A 219 -0.85 17.26 -6.05
CA PHE A 219 -0.63 17.42 -7.49
C PHE A 219 -0.05 16.13 -8.09
N PRO A 220 -0.56 15.67 -9.25
CA PRO A 220 -1.78 16.13 -9.91
C PRO A 220 -3.03 15.78 -9.10
N MET A 221 -4.14 16.47 -9.37
CA MET A 221 -5.40 16.22 -8.69
C MET A 221 -5.82 14.75 -8.90
N PRO A 222 -6.02 13.95 -7.84
CA PRO A 222 -6.44 12.57 -7.99
C PRO A 222 -7.85 12.49 -8.53
N ARG A 223 -8.16 11.39 -9.21
CA ARG A 223 -9.54 11.10 -9.62
C ARG A 223 -10.37 10.73 -8.39
N TYR A 224 -11.41 11.50 -8.12
CA TYR A 224 -12.39 11.21 -7.07
C TYR A 224 -13.43 10.20 -7.56
N ILE A 225 -13.74 9.21 -6.73
CA ILE A 225 -14.65 8.09 -7.02
C ILE A 225 -15.55 7.89 -5.79
N ASP A 226 -16.86 8.07 -5.96
CA ASP A 226 -17.90 7.73 -4.97
C ASP A 226 -18.62 6.47 -5.46
N THR A 227 -18.53 5.39 -4.68
CA THR A 227 -19.13 4.10 -5.03
C THR A 227 -19.65 3.39 -3.79
N GLU A 228 -20.33 2.27 -4.00
CA GLU A 228 -21.06 1.53 -2.97
C GLU A 228 -20.96 0.03 -3.23
N HIS A 229 -21.48 -0.77 -2.30
CA HIS A 229 -21.68 -2.20 -2.49
C HIS A 229 -22.39 -2.49 -3.82
N ASP A 230 -21.89 -3.48 -4.57
CA ASP A 230 -22.29 -3.82 -5.94
C ASP A 230 -22.16 -2.70 -7.01
N GLY A 231 -21.60 -1.54 -6.65
CA GLY A 231 -21.32 -0.47 -7.60
C GLY A 231 -20.21 -0.87 -8.58
N SER A 232 -20.38 -0.54 -9.87
CA SER A 232 -19.38 -0.90 -10.90
C SER A 232 -17.97 -0.34 -10.65
N GLN A 233 -17.87 0.79 -9.95
CA GLN A 233 -16.61 1.44 -9.61
C GLN A 233 -15.97 0.89 -8.33
N SER A 234 -16.67 0.04 -7.55
CA SER A 234 -16.09 -0.66 -6.39
C SER A 234 -14.87 -1.52 -6.76
N ARG A 235 -14.76 -1.94 -8.03
CA ARG A 235 -13.60 -2.65 -8.57
C ARG A 235 -12.26 -1.92 -8.35
N PHE A 236 -12.26 -0.59 -8.24
CA PHE A 236 -11.04 0.17 -7.94
C PHE A 236 -10.53 -0.13 -6.52
N LEU A 237 -11.42 -0.36 -5.56
CA LEU A 237 -11.07 -0.85 -4.22
C LEU A 237 -10.70 -2.34 -4.26
N LEU A 238 -11.55 -3.17 -4.86
CA LEU A 238 -11.38 -4.64 -4.83
C LEU A 238 -10.09 -5.13 -5.51
N SER A 239 -9.60 -4.42 -6.53
CA SER A 239 -8.33 -4.75 -7.19
C SER A 239 -7.08 -4.40 -6.37
N ARG A 240 -7.21 -3.58 -5.31
CA ARG A 240 -6.10 -3.12 -4.48
C ARG A 240 -5.98 -3.87 -3.15
N VAL A 241 -7.09 -4.39 -2.64
CA VAL A 241 -7.10 -5.13 -1.37
C VAL A 241 -6.36 -6.47 -1.46
N ASN A 242 -5.82 -6.90 -0.33
CA ASN A 242 -5.30 -8.24 -0.15
C ASN A 242 -6.48 -9.25 -0.17
N PRO A 243 -6.46 -10.27 -1.06
CA PRO A 243 -7.50 -11.28 -1.14
C PRO A 243 -7.31 -12.33 -0.03
N SER A 244 -7.54 -11.96 1.23
CA SER A 244 -7.54 -12.91 2.36
C SER A 244 -8.77 -13.83 2.31
N GLN A 245 -9.88 -13.31 1.77
CA GLN A 245 -11.11 -14.05 1.51
C GLN A 245 -11.35 -14.11 0.00
N THR A 246 -11.38 -15.32 -0.56
CA THR A 246 -11.63 -15.58 -1.98
C THR A 246 -12.75 -16.59 -2.15
N HIS A 247 -13.25 -16.72 -3.38
CA HIS A 247 -14.25 -17.73 -3.76
C HIS A 247 -13.88 -19.17 -3.38
N ASN A 248 -12.58 -19.49 -3.28
CA ASN A 248 -12.09 -20.82 -2.89
C ASN A 248 -12.22 -21.10 -1.39
N ASN A 249 -12.16 -20.07 -0.54
CA ASN A 249 -12.14 -20.21 0.92
C ASN A 249 -13.38 -19.61 1.61
N MET A 250 -14.30 -18.99 0.87
CA MET A 250 -15.49 -18.28 1.38
C MET A 250 -16.44 -19.16 2.21
N TYR A 251 -16.38 -20.49 2.05
CA TYR A 251 -17.19 -21.44 2.82
C TYR A 251 -16.40 -22.19 3.91
N GLY A 252 -15.21 -21.70 4.29
CA GLY A 252 -14.43 -22.25 5.39
C GLY A 252 -15.08 -21.95 6.76
N TRP A 253 -15.16 -22.95 7.63
CA TRP A 253 -15.65 -22.78 9.01
C TRP A 253 -14.84 -21.72 9.77
N GLY A 254 -15.51 -20.66 10.24
CA GLY A 254 -14.93 -19.64 11.13
C GLY A 254 -14.51 -18.32 10.48
N GLN A 255 -14.92 -18.00 9.24
CA GLN A 255 -14.63 -16.71 8.62
C GLN A 255 -15.60 -15.60 9.05
N ASP A 256 -15.04 -14.47 9.49
CA ASP A 256 -15.73 -13.19 9.68
C ASP A 256 -16.20 -12.63 8.33
N GLY A 257 -17.41 -12.06 8.29
CA GLY A 257 -18.11 -11.66 7.06
C GLY A 257 -17.46 -10.47 6.32
N GLY A 258 -16.51 -10.76 5.42
CA GLY A 258 -15.93 -9.79 4.49
C GLY A 258 -16.37 -10.05 3.04
N ALA A 259 -16.09 -9.08 2.16
CA ALA A 259 -16.37 -9.22 0.73
C ALA A 259 -15.33 -10.14 0.07
N ALA A 260 -15.74 -11.30 -0.44
CA ALA A 260 -14.85 -12.20 -1.15
C ALA A 260 -14.42 -11.61 -2.50
N VAL A 261 -13.11 -11.60 -2.75
CA VAL A 261 -12.56 -11.14 -4.03
C VAL A 261 -12.34 -12.32 -4.98
N LEU A 262 -12.83 -12.17 -6.20
CA LEU A 262 -12.67 -13.15 -7.28
C LEU A 262 -11.30 -12.97 -7.93
N THR A 263 -10.27 -13.59 -7.35
CA THR A 263 -8.91 -13.63 -7.90
C THR A 263 -8.20 -14.92 -7.52
N ASP A 264 -7.24 -15.32 -8.36
CA ASP A 264 -6.25 -16.37 -8.08
C ASP A 264 -4.93 -15.80 -7.53
N ASP A 265 -4.88 -14.49 -7.30
CA ASP A 265 -3.71 -13.83 -6.72
C ASP A 265 -3.39 -14.36 -5.31
N VAL A 266 -2.09 -14.46 -5.04
CA VAL A 266 -1.58 -14.90 -3.75
C VAL A 266 -1.89 -13.84 -2.68
N SER A 267 -2.43 -14.29 -1.54
CA SER A 267 -2.66 -13.43 -0.37
C SER A 267 -1.36 -13.11 0.35
N LEU A 268 -1.35 -12.03 1.14
CA LEU A 268 -0.20 -11.62 1.94
C LEU A 268 0.24 -12.74 2.88
N GLN A 269 -0.71 -13.49 3.46
CA GLN A 269 -0.39 -14.62 4.33
C GLN A 269 0.41 -15.70 3.60
N VAL A 270 -0.08 -16.16 2.45
CA VAL A 270 0.60 -17.20 1.65
C VAL A 270 1.96 -16.70 1.16
N PHE A 271 2.05 -15.43 0.76
CA PHE A 271 3.31 -14.78 0.40
C PHE A 271 4.31 -14.82 1.56
N MET A 272 3.89 -14.45 2.77
CA MET A 272 4.74 -14.45 3.95
C MET A 272 5.15 -15.88 4.36
N GLU A 273 4.27 -16.86 4.25
CA GLU A 273 4.60 -18.27 4.50
C GLU A 273 5.67 -18.78 3.53
N HIS A 274 5.55 -18.45 2.25
CA HIS A 274 6.55 -18.81 1.24
C HIS A 274 7.88 -18.09 1.48
N LEU A 275 7.83 -16.79 1.80
CA LEU A 275 9.02 -16.01 2.11
C LEU A 275 9.77 -16.59 3.31
N LYS A 276 9.06 -16.93 4.39
CA LYS A 276 9.66 -17.56 5.58
C LYS A 276 10.32 -18.89 5.24
N LYS A 277 9.65 -19.76 4.47
CA LYS A 277 10.22 -21.04 4.03
C LYS A 277 11.52 -20.86 3.26
N LEU A 278 11.57 -19.90 2.33
CA LEU A 278 12.77 -19.61 1.54
C LEU A 278 13.87 -18.93 2.38
N ALA A 279 13.50 -18.06 3.31
CA ALA A 279 14.44 -17.36 4.17
C ALA A 279 15.19 -18.31 5.13
N VAL A 280 14.51 -19.33 5.68
CA VAL A 280 15.14 -20.27 6.62
C VAL A 280 15.85 -21.44 5.92
N SER A 281 15.57 -21.65 4.64
CA SER A 281 16.22 -22.68 3.83
C SER A 281 17.65 -22.28 3.49
N SER A 282 18.56 -23.26 3.47
CA SER A 282 19.98 -23.04 3.12
C SER A 282 20.10 -22.27 1.80
N SER A 283 20.83 -21.16 1.81
CA SER A 283 21.30 -20.52 0.58
C SER A 283 22.28 -21.45 -0.13
N SER A 284 21.83 -22.10 -1.21
CA SER A 284 22.72 -22.72 -2.19
C SER A 284 23.47 -21.65 -2.98
#